data_AF-A0A8K0X4M5-F1
#
_entry.id   AF-A0A8K0X4M5-F1
#
_cell.length_a   1.000
_cell.length_b   1.000
_cell.length_c   1.000
_cell.angle_alpha   90.00
_cell.angle_beta   90.00
_cell.angle_gamma   90.00
#
_symmetry.space_group_name_H-M   'P 1'
#
loop_
_entity.id
_entity.type
_entity.pdbx_description
1 polymer ?
#
loop_
_entity_poly.entity_id
_entity_poly.type
_entity_poly.pdbx_seq_one_letter_code
_entity_poly.pdbx_strand_id
1 'polypeptide(L)'
;MVKSFVFLAQIALAAAALIKRCDPQLPTNSTRVFEAEAATLSGNTRVATEFAGFTGTGYVTGFEAAADKISFTVPSTGQHLYDLTIRYAAIYGDKYTHVVLNNGAQEQVHFPAGDAWAEASAGSVLLNDGVNKIDIITHWGWYLVDSITVTPTAPRPPHNVNEAPVNPNADAGATALYNLLRANYGKKILSGQQEVQWADWIQQQVGKTPAILGLDLMDYSPSRVEFQGHYSQAVEQAIAFNNKGGIVTFCWHWNAPVGLYNTAERPWYSGFYTDATDFNVATALADTTNANYTLIIRDIDAIAVELKRLEDAGVPVLFRPLHEAEGKWFWWGAQGPEYAKQLWDIVYERLTNHHGINNLIWVWNSVAEDWYPGDATVDVLSADVYAQGNGPMSSYYNQLVDLGNDQKLIAATEVGSAPLPDLLKLYEAHWSWFCVWNAPFINDPEWNSPANLETIYNHEYVLTLDEIEGWREEYA
;
A
#
# COMPACT_ATOMS: atom_id res chain seq x y z
N MET A 1 26.48 -27.64 -79.43
CA MET A 1 25.06 -27.69 -79.02
C MET A 1 24.92 -28.75 -77.94
N VAL A 2 24.67 -28.30 -76.70
CA VAL A 2 23.80 -28.90 -75.66
C VAL A 2 24.09 -30.35 -75.22
N LYS A 3 24.42 -30.71 -73.97
CA LYS A 3 24.75 -30.08 -72.67
C LYS A 3 25.46 -31.18 -71.85
N SER A 4 26.54 -30.85 -71.14
CA SER A 4 27.40 -31.76 -70.35
C SER A 4 27.04 -31.80 -68.85
N PHE A 5 27.67 -32.77 -68.14
CA PHE A 5 27.89 -32.98 -66.69
C PHE A 5 26.81 -33.79 -65.95
N VAL A 6 27.02 -35.02 -65.45
CA VAL A 6 28.06 -35.69 -64.61
C VAL A 6 28.10 -35.18 -63.14
N PHE A 7 27.57 -36.06 -62.26
CA PHE A 7 27.89 -36.39 -60.86
C PHE A 7 28.79 -35.44 -60.04
N LEU A 8 28.34 -35.05 -58.83
CA LEU A 8 28.98 -35.40 -57.55
C LEU A 8 28.19 -34.92 -56.32
N ALA A 9 28.39 -35.67 -55.23
CA ALA A 9 27.76 -35.57 -53.93
C ALA A 9 28.36 -34.48 -53.01
N GLN A 10 27.63 -34.21 -51.92
CA GLN A 10 28.04 -33.58 -50.66
C GLN A 10 28.63 -32.16 -50.70
N ILE A 11 27.85 -31.18 -50.24
CA ILE A 11 28.35 -30.08 -49.41
C ILE A 11 27.29 -29.74 -48.34
N ALA A 12 27.52 -30.20 -47.11
CA ALA A 12 27.04 -29.52 -45.92
C ALA A 12 28.15 -28.54 -45.52
N LEU A 13 27.91 -27.24 -45.62
CA LEU A 13 28.79 -26.22 -45.06
C LEU A 13 28.00 -25.36 -44.08
N ALA A 14 28.47 -25.41 -42.84
CA ALA A 14 28.02 -24.58 -41.74
C ALA A 14 28.19 -23.09 -42.06
N ALA A 15 27.12 -22.32 -41.88
CA ALA A 15 27.17 -20.87 -41.74
C ALA A 15 26.75 -20.52 -40.31
N ALA A 16 27.64 -20.82 -39.36
CA ALA A 16 27.56 -20.33 -37.99
C ALA A 16 28.88 -19.61 -37.69
N ALA A 17 28.91 -18.30 -37.89
CA ALA A 17 29.79 -17.35 -37.20
C ALA A 17 29.63 -15.95 -37.79
N LEU A 18 28.82 -15.10 -37.14
CA LEU A 18 29.23 -13.75 -36.75
C LEU A 18 28.20 -13.13 -35.80
N ILE A 19 27.97 -13.77 -34.63
CA ILE A 19 27.48 -13.02 -33.47
C ILE A 19 28.73 -12.46 -32.81
N LYS A 20 28.91 -11.14 -32.88
CA LYS A 20 29.91 -10.43 -32.06
C LYS A 20 29.68 -10.81 -30.60
N ARG A 21 30.55 -11.65 -30.06
CA ARG A 21 30.78 -11.76 -28.62
C ARG A 21 31.61 -10.56 -28.18
N CYS A 22 30.93 -9.54 -27.65
CA CYS A 22 31.33 -8.67 -26.54
C CYS A 22 30.03 -8.53 -25.76
N ASP A 23 29.91 -8.97 -24.52
CA ASP A 23 30.74 -8.59 -23.38
C ASP A 23 31.16 -9.80 -22.52
N PRO A 24 32.25 -9.71 -21.74
CA PRO A 24 32.47 -10.60 -20.61
C PRO A 24 31.24 -10.53 -19.68
N GLN A 25 30.83 -11.65 -19.10
CA GLN A 25 29.79 -11.69 -18.07
C GLN A 25 30.04 -10.59 -17.03
N LEU A 26 29.33 -9.47 -17.16
CA LEU A 26 29.23 -8.47 -16.10
C LEU A 26 28.66 -9.22 -14.89
N PRO A 27 29.28 -9.11 -13.70
CA PRO A 27 28.81 -9.84 -12.53
C PRO A 27 27.33 -9.54 -12.30
N THR A 28 26.52 -10.59 -12.25
CA THR A 28 25.06 -10.55 -12.22
C THR A 28 24.48 -10.04 -10.90
N ASN A 29 25.32 -9.48 -10.02
CA ASN A 29 24.98 -8.81 -8.78
C ASN A 29 25.79 -7.50 -8.67
N SER A 30 25.70 -6.64 -9.69
CA SER A 30 26.31 -5.32 -9.66
C SER A 30 25.32 -4.27 -10.17
N THR A 31 25.48 -3.04 -9.71
CA THR A 31 24.75 -1.89 -10.23
C THR A 31 25.09 -1.69 -11.71
N ARG A 32 24.06 -1.54 -12.54
CA ARG A 32 24.19 -1.40 -13.99
C ARG A 32 23.33 -0.25 -14.49
N VAL A 33 23.92 0.57 -15.37
CA VAL A 33 23.24 1.68 -16.03
C VAL A 33 22.93 1.28 -17.46
N PHE A 34 21.71 1.56 -17.91
CA PHE A 34 21.27 1.38 -19.29
C PHE A 34 20.84 2.73 -19.85
N GLU A 35 21.63 3.22 -20.82
CA GLU A 35 21.39 4.50 -21.50
C GLU A 35 20.12 4.41 -22.37
N ALA A 36 19.26 5.42 -22.28
CA ALA A 36 17.94 5.42 -22.93
C ALA A 36 18.06 5.46 -24.45
N GLU A 37 19.06 6.15 -24.98
CA GLU A 37 19.32 6.24 -26.42
C GLU A 37 19.83 4.94 -27.06
N ALA A 38 20.26 3.97 -26.23
CA ALA A 38 20.62 2.62 -26.68
C ALA A 38 19.45 1.62 -26.60
N ALA A 39 18.31 2.02 -26.03
CA ALA A 39 17.13 1.18 -25.88
C ALA A 39 16.27 1.15 -27.15
N THR A 40 15.27 0.26 -27.18
CA THR A 40 14.32 0.20 -28.30
C THR A 40 13.25 1.28 -28.14
N LEU A 41 13.15 2.19 -29.11
CA LEU A 41 12.21 3.30 -29.12
C LEU A 41 10.94 2.95 -29.91
N SER A 42 9.78 3.46 -29.52
CA SER A 42 8.49 3.20 -30.18
C SER A 42 7.60 4.44 -30.19
N GLY A 43 6.83 4.62 -31.27
CA GLY A 43 5.99 5.80 -31.45
C GLY A 43 6.82 7.05 -31.78
N ASN A 44 6.53 8.17 -31.13
CA ASN A 44 7.20 9.45 -31.35
C ASN A 44 8.50 9.62 -30.54
N THR A 45 8.85 8.64 -29.70
CA THR A 45 10.09 8.68 -28.91
C THR A 45 11.30 8.71 -29.83
N ARG A 46 12.26 9.58 -29.52
CA ARG A 46 13.46 9.83 -30.34
C ARG A 46 14.62 10.29 -29.47
N VAL A 47 15.83 10.01 -29.94
CA VAL A 47 17.06 10.50 -29.32
C VAL A 47 17.22 11.99 -29.58
N ALA A 48 17.60 12.73 -28.55
CA ALA A 48 17.83 14.16 -28.54
C ALA A 48 19.12 14.49 -27.77
N THR A 49 19.68 15.66 -28.02
CA THR A 49 20.97 16.10 -27.41
C THR A 49 20.97 17.57 -27.03
N GLU A 50 19.84 18.27 -27.12
CA GLU A 50 19.74 19.71 -26.90
C GLU A 50 19.77 20.09 -25.41
N PHE A 51 19.21 19.25 -24.54
CA PHE A 51 19.22 19.47 -23.10
C PHE A 51 20.53 18.95 -22.48
N ALA A 52 21.40 19.86 -22.07
CA ALA A 52 22.75 19.52 -21.60
C ALA A 52 22.76 18.68 -20.32
N GLY A 53 23.86 17.95 -20.08
CA GLY A 53 24.10 17.20 -18.83
C GLY A 53 23.56 15.76 -18.80
N PHE A 54 23.21 15.19 -19.97
CA PHE A 54 22.89 13.77 -20.14
C PHE A 54 24.13 12.86 -19.98
N THR A 55 23.92 11.56 -19.75
CA THR A 55 24.96 10.53 -19.80
C THR A 55 25.00 9.87 -21.18
N GLY A 56 26.06 9.11 -21.46
CA GLY A 56 26.21 8.48 -22.77
C GLY A 56 26.32 9.49 -23.93
N THR A 57 25.47 9.32 -24.94
CA THR A 57 25.50 10.01 -26.24
C THR A 57 24.28 10.89 -26.50
N GLY A 58 23.25 10.81 -25.65
CA GLY A 58 22.05 11.62 -25.74
C GLY A 58 21.05 11.22 -24.66
N TYR A 59 19.79 11.57 -24.86
CA TYR A 59 18.67 11.12 -24.04
C TYR A 59 17.46 10.91 -24.94
N VAL A 60 16.37 10.36 -24.41
CA VAL A 60 15.13 10.16 -25.16
C VAL A 60 14.06 11.19 -24.75
N THR A 61 13.41 11.74 -25.76
CA THR A 61 12.24 12.62 -25.63
C THR A 61 11.14 12.19 -26.62
N GLY A 62 10.04 12.93 -26.70
CA GLY A 62 8.95 12.65 -27.64
C GLY A 62 7.86 11.73 -27.09
N PHE A 63 7.66 11.74 -25.76
CA PHE A 63 6.53 11.09 -25.10
C PHE A 63 5.28 11.97 -25.26
N GLU A 64 4.55 11.80 -26.36
CA GLU A 64 3.43 12.68 -26.77
C GLU A 64 2.10 11.93 -26.89
N ALA A 65 2.14 10.63 -27.19
CA ALA A 65 1.01 9.74 -27.35
C ALA A 65 1.11 8.52 -26.42
N ALA A 66 -0.03 7.93 -26.05
CA ALA A 66 -0.09 6.81 -25.10
C ALA A 66 0.73 5.56 -25.53
N ALA A 67 0.99 5.39 -26.83
CA ALA A 67 1.79 4.28 -27.35
C ALA A 67 3.31 4.56 -27.35
N ASP A 68 3.73 5.79 -27.06
CA ASP A 68 5.13 6.19 -27.06
C ASP A 68 5.84 5.57 -25.85
N LYS A 69 6.95 4.86 -26.11
CA LYS A 69 7.68 4.15 -25.05
C LYS A 69 9.15 3.91 -25.37
N ILE A 70 9.92 3.70 -24.29
CA ILE A 70 11.28 3.18 -24.31
C ILE A 70 11.25 1.76 -23.77
N SER A 71 11.89 0.81 -24.45
CA SER A 71 11.98 -0.59 -24.01
C SER A 71 13.44 -0.99 -23.79
N PHE A 72 13.82 -1.11 -22.52
CA PHE A 72 15.15 -1.53 -22.07
C PHE A 72 15.23 -3.05 -22.04
N THR A 73 16.33 -3.60 -22.56
CA THR A 73 16.63 -5.04 -22.51
C THR A 73 17.63 -5.30 -21.40
N VAL A 74 17.17 -5.94 -20.32
CA VAL A 74 17.95 -6.12 -19.09
C VAL A 74 18.19 -7.61 -18.84
N PRO A 75 19.41 -8.13 -19.07
CA PRO A 75 19.72 -9.52 -18.77
C PRO A 75 19.88 -9.75 -17.26
N SER A 76 19.50 -10.93 -16.78
CA SER A 76 19.79 -11.45 -15.43
C SER A 76 20.23 -12.91 -15.54
N THR A 77 21.07 -13.35 -14.61
CA THR A 77 21.38 -14.78 -14.43
C THR A 77 20.80 -15.18 -13.09
N GLY A 78 19.80 -16.06 -13.11
CA GLY A 78 18.94 -16.31 -11.96
C GLY A 78 17.86 -15.23 -11.79
N GLN A 79 16.92 -15.54 -10.90
CA GLN A 79 15.87 -14.61 -10.50
C GLN A 79 16.34 -13.78 -9.31
N HIS A 80 16.38 -12.46 -9.46
CA HIS A 80 16.93 -11.54 -8.46
C HIS A 80 16.15 -10.21 -8.42
N LEU A 81 16.07 -9.61 -7.23
CA LEU A 81 15.45 -8.31 -7.01
C LEU A 81 16.47 -7.19 -7.20
N TYR A 82 16.06 -6.12 -7.87
CA TYR A 82 16.86 -4.92 -8.08
C TYR A 82 16.04 -3.67 -7.83
N ASP A 83 16.64 -2.65 -7.23
CA ASP A 83 16.07 -1.31 -7.18
C ASP A 83 16.27 -0.63 -8.53
N LEU A 84 15.20 -0.02 -9.05
CA LEU A 84 15.16 0.67 -10.33
C LEU A 84 15.14 2.18 -10.10
N THR A 85 16.11 2.88 -10.66
CA THR A 85 16.17 4.35 -10.65
C THR A 85 16.09 4.86 -12.08
N ILE A 86 15.28 5.87 -12.33
CA ILE A 86 15.17 6.55 -13.63
C ILE A 86 15.85 7.91 -13.51
N ARG A 87 16.82 8.18 -14.38
CA ARG A 87 17.38 9.52 -14.54
C ARG A 87 16.55 10.29 -15.57
N TYR A 88 15.91 11.36 -15.14
CA TYR A 88 14.89 12.08 -15.90
C TYR A 88 15.07 13.59 -15.82
N ALA A 89 14.40 14.33 -16.70
CA ALA A 89 14.18 15.76 -16.54
C ALA A 89 12.72 16.12 -16.89
N ALA A 90 12.02 16.76 -15.93
CA ALA A 90 10.62 17.19 -16.06
C ALA A 90 10.51 18.71 -16.24
N ILE A 91 11.13 19.22 -17.30
CA ILE A 91 11.21 20.66 -17.61
C ILE A 91 9.88 21.29 -18.04
N TYR A 92 8.82 20.48 -18.14
CA TYR A 92 7.48 20.90 -18.55
C TYR A 92 6.48 20.87 -17.38
N GLY A 93 6.96 20.95 -16.14
CA GLY A 93 6.16 20.82 -14.91
C GLY A 93 6.03 19.37 -14.44
N ASP A 94 5.33 19.12 -13.34
CA ASP A 94 5.15 17.79 -12.76
C ASP A 94 4.61 16.78 -13.78
N LYS A 95 5.16 15.56 -13.76
CA LYS A 95 4.76 14.47 -14.64
C LYS A 95 4.63 13.16 -13.90
N TYR A 96 3.85 12.28 -14.50
CA TYR A 96 3.80 10.88 -14.14
C TYR A 96 4.10 10.04 -15.40
N THR A 97 4.80 8.93 -15.21
CA THR A 97 5.05 7.89 -16.22
C THR A 97 4.57 6.54 -15.69
N HIS A 98 4.48 5.54 -16.56
CA HIS A 98 4.37 4.13 -16.14
C HIS A 98 5.64 3.35 -16.44
N VAL A 99 6.00 2.45 -15.53
CA VAL A 99 7.02 1.42 -15.71
C VAL A 99 6.33 0.07 -15.81
N VAL A 100 6.75 -0.75 -16.78
CA VAL A 100 6.23 -2.10 -16.96
C VAL A 100 7.39 -3.09 -17.07
N LEU A 101 7.42 -4.08 -16.17
CA LEU A 101 8.37 -5.19 -16.22
C LEU A 101 7.72 -6.38 -16.95
N ASN A 102 8.36 -6.89 -18.01
CA ASN A 102 7.98 -8.11 -18.73
C ASN A 102 6.49 -8.18 -19.16
N ASN A 103 5.92 -7.06 -19.62
CA ASN A 103 4.48 -6.91 -19.93
C ASN A 103 3.53 -7.15 -18.74
N GLY A 104 4.03 -6.98 -17.51
CA GLY A 104 3.24 -7.07 -16.28
C GLY A 104 2.39 -5.81 -16.02
N ALA A 105 2.05 -5.59 -14.76
CA ALA A 105 1.30 -4.42 -14.32
C ALA A 105 2.08 -3.12 -14.57
N GLN A 106 1.33 -2.03 -14.71
CA GLN A 106 1.88 -0.68 -14.83
C GLN A 106 2.09 -0.10 -13.43
N GLU A 107 3.34 0.20 -13.09
CA GLU A 107 3.70 0.94 -11.89
C GLU A 107 3.84 2.42 -12.24
N GLN A 108 3.12 3.29 -11.52
CA GLN A 108 3.21 4.73 -11.75
C GLN A 108 4.43 5.31 -11.04
N VAL A 109 5.18 6.18 -11.72
CA VAL A 109 6.33 6.90 -11.16
C VAL A 109 6.10 8.39 -11.30
N HIS A 110 6.23 9.13 -10.19
CA HIS A 110 6.17 10.59 -10.17
C HIS A 110 7.52 11.19 -10.52
N PHE A 111 7.49 12.15 -11.42
CA PHE A 111 8.60 13.01 -11.80
C PHE A 111 8.29 14.43 -11.35
N PRO A 112 8.77 14.85 -10.16
CA PRO A 112 8.73 16.22 -9.72
C PRO A 112 9.26 17.18 -10.78
N ALA A 113 8.57 18.33 -10.94
CA ALA A 113 9.01 19.40 -11.83
C ALA A 113 10.43 19.87 -11.50
N GLY A 114 11.23 20.16 -12.52
CA GLY A 114 12.58 20.70 -12.34
C GLY A 114 13.18 21.19 -13.65
N ASP A 115 14.22 22.02 -13.54
CA ASP A 115 14.98 22.58 -14.68
C ASP A 115 16.31 21.85 -14.94
N ALA A 116 16.56 20.76 -14.23
CA ALA A 116 17.78 19.95 -14.30
C ALA A 116 17.44 18.45 -14.34
N TRP A 117 18.47 17.63 -14.59
CA TRP A 117 18.38 16.19 -14.43
C TRP A 117 18.24 15.81 -12.95
N ALA A 118 17.32 14.91 -12.67
CA ALA A 118 17.06 14.33 -11.36
C ALA A 118 16.92 12.81 -11.46
N GLU A 119 16.88 12.16 -10.31
CA GLU A 119 16.64 10.73 -10.21
C GLU A 119 15.31 10.49 -9.50
N ALA A 120 14.53 9.55 -10.02
CA ALA A 120 13.32 9.07 -9.38
C ALA A 120 13.43 7.57 -9.15
N SER A 121 13.07 7.12 -7.94
CA SER A 121 12.88 5.70 -7.66
C SER A 121 11.65 5.21 -8.41
N ALA A 122 11.79 4.08 -9.10
CA ALA A 122 10.71 3.36 -9.75
C ALA A 122 10.40 2.05 -9.00
N GLY A 123 10.76 1.98 -7.72
CA GLY A 123 10.59 0.79 -6.88
C GLY A 123 11.60 -0.30 -7.22
N SER A 124 11.27 -1.54 -6.84
CA SER A 124 12.12 -2.71 -7.11
C SER A 124 11.51 -3.58 -8.20
N VAL A 125 12.35 -4.17 -9.05
CA VAL A 125 11.99 -5.05 -10.16
C VAL A 125 12.59 -6.44 -9.96
N LEU A 126 11.75 -7.47 -10.11
CA LEU A 126 12.19 -8.86 -10.07
C LEU A 126 12.62 -9.34 -11.45
N LEU A 127 13.91 -9.33 -11.72
CA LEU A 127 14.43 -9.81 -12.99
C LEU A 127 14.49 -11.34 -12.98
N ASN A 128 13.82 -11.99 -13.93
CA ASN A 128 13.86 -13.43 -14.13
C ASN A 128 15.18 -13.86 -14.80
N ASP A 129 15.54 -15.13 -14.70
CA ASP A 129 16.68 -15.68 -15.44
C ASP A 129 16.51 -15.44 -16.95
N GLY A 130 17.57 -14.97 -17.61
CA GLY A 130 17.56 -14.61 -19.02
C GLY A 130 17.28 -13.13 -19.27
N VAL A 131 16.50 -12.82 -20.30
CA VAL A 131 16.30 -11.46 -20.79
C VAL A 131 14.97 -10.91 -20.30
N ASN A 132 15.02 -9.80 -19.59
CA ASN A 132 13.86 -9.06 -19.11
C ASN A 132 13.67 -7.78 -19.92
N LYS A 133 12.43 -7.29 -19.97
CA LYS A 133 12.09 -6.00 -20.56
C LYS A 133 11.56 -5.06 -19.50
N ILE A 134 12.14 -3.87 -19.43
CA ILE A 134 11.62 -2.76 -18.63
C ILE A 134 11.17 -1.69 -19.62
N ASP A 135 9.86 -1.45 -19.68
CA ASP A 135 9.26 -0.45 -20.54
C ASP A 135 8.95 0.81 -19.72
N ILE A 136 9.39 1.98 -20.18
CA ILE A 136 8.89 3.28 -19.72
C ILE A 136 7.86 3.73 -20.74
N ILE A 137 6.60 3.76 -20.34
CA ILE A 137 5.45 4.05 -21.21
C ILE A 137 4.89 5.43 -20.87
N THR A 138 4.51 6.17 -21.91
CA THR A 138 3.85 7.47 -21.77
C THR A 138 2.61 7.38 -20.90
N HIS A 139 2.59 8.18 -19.83
CA HIS A 139 1.38 8.51 -19.09
C HIS A 139 1.03 9.98 -19.35
N TRP A 140 1.51 10.93 -18.54
CA TRP A 140 1.30 12.35 -18.82
C TRP A 140 2.13 12.85 -20.01
N GLY A 141 3.22 12.16 -20.35
CA GLY A 141 4.15 12.53 -21.42
C GLY A 141 4.98 13.78 -21.10
N TRP A 142 5.63 14.38 -22.10
CA TRP A 142 6.38 15.64 -21.95
C TRP A 142 7.43 15.62 -20.82
N TYR A 143 8.33 14.64 -20.88
CA TYR A 143 9.53 14.53 -20.04
C TYR A 143 10.70 13.98 -20.86
N LEU A 144 11.90 14.08 -20.30
CA LEU A 144 13.13 13.54 -20.87
C LEU A 144 13.60 12.36 -20.01
N VAL A 145 14.08 11.29 -20.63
CA VAL A 145 14.67 10.14 -19.94
C VAL A 145 16.07 9.92 -20.47
N ASP A 146 17.05 9.95 -19.57
CA ASP A 146 18.47 9.78 -19.88
C ASP A 146 18.90 8.33 -19.77
N SER A 147 18.60 7.69 -18.64
CA SER A 147 19.01 6.31 -18.39
C SER A 147 18.15 5.68 -17.30
N ILE A 148 18.24 4.34 -17.19
CA ILE A 148 17.81 3.61 -16.00
C ILE A 148 19.02 2.98 -15.31
N THR A 149 18.97 2.90 -14.00
CA THR A 149 19.93 2.17 -13.18
C THR A 149 19.22 1.02 -12.47
N VAL A 150 19.76 -0.18 -12.57
CA VAL A 150 19.33 -1.34 -11.77
C VAL A 150 20.42 -1.67 -10.77
N THR A 151 20.10 -1.59 -9.48
CA THR A 151 21.01 -1.87 -8.36
C THR A 151 20.52 -3.11 -7.63
N PRO A 152 21.36 -4.14 -7.40
CA PRO A 152 20.93 -5.30 -6.60
C PRO A 152 20.38 -4.83 -5.26
N THR A 153 19.15 -5.23 -4.93
CA THR A 153 18.53 -4.82 -3.66
C THR A 153 19.33 -5.39 -2.50
N ALA A 154 19.72 -4.54 -1.56
CA ALA A 154 20.40 -4.97 -0.35
C ALA A 154 19.41 -5.70 0.58
N PRO A 155 19.83 -6.77 1.28
CA PRO A 155 18.98 -7.37 2.30
C PRO A 155 18.58 -6.33 3.35
N ARG A 156 17.31 -6.31 3.71
CA ARG A 156 16.77 -5.41 4.72
C ARG A 156 17.43 -5.69 6.07
N PRO A 157 17.92 -4.66 6.79
CA PRO A 157 18.41 -4.84 8.15
C PRO A 157 17.27 -5.30 9.08
N PRO A 158 17.59 -5.87 10.26
CA PRO A 158 16.58 -6.12 11.28
C PRO A 158 15.83 -4.83 11.65
N HIS A 159 14.51 -4.92 11.76
CA HIS A 159 13.67 -3.77 12.06
C HIS A 159 13.95 -3.16 13.44
N ASN A 160 13.87 -1.83 13.54
CA ASN A 160 14.08 -1.08 14.78
C ASN A 160 12.77 -0.58 15.43
N VAL A 161 11.74 -1.43 15.44
CA VAL A 161 10.41 -1.06 15.96
C VAL A 161 10.44 -0.75 17.46
N ASN A 162 9.83 0.39 17.83
CA ASN A 162 9.66 0.85 19.21
C ASN A 162 9.16 -0.26 20.14
N GLU A 163 9.62 -0.25 21.40
CA GLU A 163 9.37 -1.36 22.33
C GLU A 163 7.99 -1.36 22.99
N ALA A 164 7.31 -0.22 23.02
CA ALA A 164 6.04 -0.04 23.68
C ALA A 164 5.09 0.83 22.83
N PRO A 165 3.76 0.69 23.04
CA PRO A 165 2.78 1.61 22.47
C PRO A 165 3.01 3.07 22.91
N VAL A 166 2.51 4.02 22.13
CA VAL A 166 2.62 5.46 22.38
C VAL A 166 1.86 5.89 23.63
N ASN A 167 0.78 5.18 23.99
CA ASN A 167 0.09 5.42 25.25
C ASN A 167 0.86 4.75 26.41
N PRO A 168 1.47 5.52 27.33
CA PRO A 168 2.21 4.95 28.46
C PRO A 168 1.32 4.22 29.47
N ASN A 169 0.00 4.41 29.40
CA ASN A 169 -1.00 3.73 30.23
C ASN A 169 -1.69 2.59 29.48
N ALA A 170 -1.18 2.16 28.31
CA ALA A 170 -1.74 1.05 27.55
C ALA A 170 -2.01 -0.16 28.46
N ASP A 171 -3.19 -0.76 28.33
CA ASP A 171 -3.56 -1.88 29.18
C ASP A 171 -2.77 -3.15 28.81
N ALA A 172 -2.92 -4.21 29.61
CA ALA A 172 -2.23 -5.47 29.39
C ALA A 172 -2.62 -6.13 28.05
N GLY A 173 -3.87 -5.96 27.61
CA GLY A 173 -4.34 -6.51 26.34
C GLY A 173 -3.70 -5.81 25.14
N ALA A 174 -3.65 -4.48 25.16
CA ALA A 174 -3.05 -3.66 24.12
C ALA A 174 -1.53 -3.90 24.06
N THR A 175 -0.87 -3.98 25.22
CA THR A 175 0.55 -4.32 25.33
C THR A 175 0.83 -5.71 24.75
N ALA A 176 0.01 -6.72 25.10
CA ALA A 176 0.15 -8.06 24.55
C ALA A 176 -0.04 -8.09 23.03
N LEU A 177 -1.00 -7.33 22.52
CA LEU A 177 -1.27 -7.24 21.09
C LEU A 177 -0.08 -6.61 20.36
N TYR A 178 0.44 -5.50 20.89
CA TYR A 178 1.61 -4.85 20.32
C TYR A 178 2.84 -5.77 20.31
N ASN A 179 3.08 -6.51 21.40
CA ASN A 179 4.16 -7.48 21.50
C ASN A 179 4.03 -8.63 20.50
N LEU A 180 2.82 -9.18 20.32
CA LEU A 180 2.53 -10.18 19.29
C LEU A 180 2.91 -9.68 17.90
N LEU A 181 2.49 -8.47 17.55
CA LEU A 181 2.78 -7.87 16.24
C LEU A 181 4.28 -7.69 16.06
N ARG A 182 4.98 -7.14 17.06
CA ARG A 182 6.45 -6.97 17.04
C ARG A 182 7.21 -8.28 16.93
N ALA A 183 6.78 -9.32 17.64
CA ALA A 183 7.46 -10.61 17.62
C ALA A 183 7.41 -11.27 16.23
N ASN A 184 6.34 -11.02 15.48
CA ASN A 184 6.09 -11.57 14.15
C ASN A 184 6.54 -10.66 13.00
N TYR A 185 6.74 -9.36 13.26
CA TYR A 185 7.17 -8.40 12.25
C TYR A 185 8.51 -8.80 11.60
N GLY A 186 8.54 -8.85 10.27
CA GLY A 186 9.69 -9.36 9.51
C GLY A 186 9.77 -10.88 9.36
N LYS A 187 8.88 -11.65 10.00
CA LYS A 187 8.94 -13.12 10.03
C LYS A 187 7.68 -13.80 9.52
N LYS A 188 6.52 -13.20 9.79
CA LYS A 188 5.19 -13.67 9.44
C LYS A 188 4.29 -12.47 9.13
N ILE A 189 3.17 -12.72 8.47
CA ILE A 189 2.10 -11.75 8.24
C ILE A 189 0.80 -12.29 8.83
N LEU A 190 0.06 -11.49 9.59
CA LEU A 190 -1.26 -11.90 10.06
C LEU A 190 -2.31 -11.73 8.94
N SER A 191 -3.16 -12.73 8.76
CA SER A 191 -4.29 -12.67 7.83
C SER A 191 -5.45 -11.87 8.42
N GLY A 192 -6.11 -11.07 7.60
CA GLY A 192 -7.24 -10.25 8.02
C GLY A 192 -8.34 -10.16 6.97
N GLN A 193 -9.56 -9.94 7.43
CA GLN A 193 -10.73 -9.77 6.58
C GLN A 193 -11.72 -8.77 7.19
N GLN A 194 -12.24 -7.87 6.37
CA GLN A 194 -13.32 -6.97 6.74
C GLN A 194 -14.66 -7.73 6.82
N GLU A 195 -15.39 -7.53 7.93
CA GLU A 195 -16.68 -8.13 8.31
C GLU A 195 -16.70 -9.64 8.56
N VAL A 196 -17.50 -10.04 9.56
CA VAL A 196 -17.58 -11.42 10.04
C VAL A 196 -18.10 -12.39 8.98
N GLN A 197 -19.04 -11.95 8.15
CA GLN A 197 -19.64 -12.79 7.10
C GLN A 197 -18.60 -13.23 6.06
N TRP A 198 -17.61 -12.39 5.78
CA TRP A 198 -16.55 -12.71 4.82
C TRP A 198 -15.44 -13.54 5.46
N ALA A 199 -15.15 -13.35 6.74
CA ALA A 199 -14.28 -14.25 7.49
C ALA A 199 -14.86 -15.68 7.51
N ASP A 200 -16.18 -15.81 7.74
CA ASP A 200 -16.89 -17.10 7.68
C ASP A 200 -16.89 -17.68 6.25
N TRP A 201 -16.99 -16.82 5.22
CA TRP A 201 -16.91 -17.25 3.83
C TRP A 201 -15.52 -17.82 3.49
N ILE A 202 -14.43 -17.17 3.92
CA ILE A 202 -13.06 -17.67 3.74
C ILE A 202 -12.92 -19.05 4.39
N GLN A 203 -13.38 -19.21 5.64
CA GLN A 203 -13.37 -20.50 6.32
C GLN A 203 -14.10 -21.60 5.54
N GLN A 204 -15.20 -21.26 4.85
CA GLN A 204 -15.93 -22.20 3.98
C GLN A 204 -15.18 -22.51 2.68
N GLN A 205 -14.41 -21.56 2.14
CA GLN A 205 -13.68 -21.77 0.88
C GLN A 205 -12.37 -22.54 1.07
N VAL A 206 -11.58 -22.17 2.08
CA VAL A 206 -10.17 -22.63 2.23
C VAL A 206 -9.87 -23.31 3.56
N GLY A 207 -10.89 -23.49 4.42
CA GLY A 207 -10.73 -24.22 5.68
C GLY A 207 -9.97 -23.48 6.78
N LYS A 208 -9.63 -22.21 6.58
CA LYS A 208 -8.90 -21.35 7.51
C LYS A 208 -9.68 -20.07 7.83
N THR A 209 -9.58 -19.60 9.07
CA THR A 209 -10.21 -18.34 9.52
C THR A 209 -9.13 -17.27 9.60
N PRO A 210 -9.35 -16.04 9.10
CA PRO A 210 -8.44 -14.92 9.29
C PRO A 210 -8.09 -14.68 10.76
N ALA A 211 -6.86 -14.28 11.06
CA ALA A 211 -6.43 -13.95 12.43
C ALA A 211 -7.03 -12.61 12.93
N ILE A 212 -7.24 -11.67 12.01
CA ILE A 212 -7.77 -10.33 12.27
C ILE A 212 -9.15 -10.17 11.64
N LEU A 213 -10.09 -9.63 12.42
CA LEU A 213 -11.40 -9.20 11.94
C LEU A 213 -11.47 -7.67 11.85
N GLY A 214 -11.71 -7.16 10.65
CA GLY A 214 -11.96 -5.75 10.38
C GLY A 214 -13.44 -5.39 10.58
N LEU A 215 -13.67 -4.30 11.30
CA LEU A 215 -14.99 -3.81 11.70
C LEU A 215 -15.04 -2.28 11.56
N ASP A 216 -16.24 -1.72 11.62
CA ASP A 216 -16.46 -0.30 11.40
C ASP A 216 -17.41 0.29 12.44
N LEU A 217 -17.02 1.45 12.99
CA LEU A 217 -17.84 2.23 13.92
C LEU A 217 -18.81 3.19 13.21
N MET A 218 -18.85 3.19 11.87
CA MET A 218 -19.67 4.03 11.01
C MET A 218 -21.09 4.22 11.53
N ASP A 219 -21.83 3.12 11.77
CA ASP A 219 -23.24 3.15 12.18
C ASP A 219 -23.47 3.54 13.65
N TYR A 220 -22.41 3.78 14.44
CA TYR A 220 -22.51 4.44 15.75
C TYR A 220 -22.39 5.97 15.66
N SER A 221 -22.03 6.53 14.49
CA SER A 221 -21.98 7.98 14.28
C SER A 221 -23.36 8.60 14.57
N PRO A 222 -23.48 9.62 15.44
CA PRO A 222 -24.78 10.20 15.80
C PRO A 222 -25.62 10.64 14.58
N SER A 223 -24.97 11.21 13.57
CA SER A 223 -25.62 11.61 12.31
C SER A 223 -26.21 10.45 11.50
N ARG A 224 -25.82 9.20 11.74
CA ARG A 224 -26.47 8.00 11.15
C ARG A 224 -27.51 7.42 12.09
N VAL A 225 -27.23 7.37 13.40
CA VAL A 225 -28.17 6.91 14.43
C VAL A 225 -29.48 7.69 14.38
N GLU A 226 -29.40 9.02 14.20
CA GLU A 226 -30.56 9.91 14.07
C GLU A 226 -31.45 9.57 12.85
N PHE A 227 -30.88 9.07 11.75
CA PHE A 227 -31.62 8.75 10.52
C PHE A 227 -32.08 7.28 10.44
N GLN A 228 -31.28 6.33 10.92
CA GLN A 228 -31.53 4.91 10.67
C GLN A 228 -32.42 4.24 11.70
N GLY A 229 -32.43 4.71 12.95
CA GLY A 229 -33.05 3.97 14.06
C GLY A 229 -32.56 2.51 14.20
N HIS A 230 -31.46 2.13 13.53
CA HIS A 230 -30.84 0.81 13.56
C HIS A 230 -29.58 0.87 14.41
N TYR A 231 -29.30 -0.25 15.08
CA TYR A 231 -28.15 -0.43 15.96
C TYR A 231 -27.09 -1.23 15.21
N SER A 232 -25.85 -0.75 15.21
CA SER A 232 -24.70 -1.54 14.78
C SER A 232 -24.46 -2.69 15.76
N GLN A 233 -23.98 -3.82 15.24
CA GLN A 233 -23.55 -4.99 16.04
C GLN A 233 -22.03 -5.15 16.07
N ALA A 234 -21.27 -4.15 15.62
CA ALA A 234 -19.83 -4.28 15.42
C ALA A 234 -19.09 -4.53 16.75
N VAL A 235 -19.52 -3.92 17.86
CA VAL A 235 -18.94 -4.18 19.19
C VAL A 235 -19.22 -5.62 19.64
N GLU A 236 -20.44 -6.13 19.46
CA GLU A 236 -20.80 -7.50 19.80
C GLU A 236 -19.99 -8.52 18.97
N GLN A 237 -19.82 -8.25 17.67
CA GLN A 237 -19.02 -9.07 16.77
C GLN A 237 -17.54 -9.06 17.16
N ALA A 238 -16.98 -7.90 17.53
CA ALA A 238 -15.61 -7.78 18.01
C ALA A 238 -15.38 -8.64 19.26
N ILE A 239 -16.25 -8.50 20.28
CA ILE A 239 -16.16 -9.28 21.51
C ILE A 239 -16.26 -10.79 21.20
N ALA A 240 -17.21 -11.18 20.35
CA ALA A 240 -17.40 -12.59 19.98
C ALA A 240 -16.18 -13.16 19.24
N PHE A 241 -15.57 -12.41 18.32
CA PHE A 241 -14.39 -12.83 17.58
C PHE A 241 -13.15 -12.91 18.48
N ASN A 242 -12.97 -11.90 19.33
CA ASN A 242 -11.85 -11.84 20.25
C ASN A 242 -11.91 -12.91 21.35
N ASN A 243 -13.11 -13.30 21.81
CA ASN A 243 -13.30 -14.46 22.69
C ASN A 243 -12.88 -15.80 22.06
N LYS A 244 -12.77 -15.87 20.72
CA LYS A 244 -12.20 -17.03 20.00
C LYS A 244 -10.67 -16.94 19.86
N GLY A 245 -10.03 -15.96 20.51
CA GLY A 245 -8.59 -15.69 20.36
C GLY A 245 -8.23 -14.77 19.21
N GLY A 246 -9.21 -14.24 18.47
CA GLY A 246 -8.97 -13.36 17.34
C GLY A 246 -8.56 -11.93 17.71
N ILE A 247 -7.95 -11.24 16.77
CA ILE A 247 -7.59 -9.82 16.88
C ILE A 247 -8.65 -8.99 16.17
N VAL A 248 -8.95 -7.79 16.69
CA VAL A 248 -9.92 -6.88 16.06
C VAL A 248 -9.27 -5.59 15.62
N THR A 249 -9.65 -5.11 14.45
CA THR A 249 -9.30 -3.78 13.95
C THR A 249 -10.58 -3.01 13.64
N PHE A 250 -10.61 -1.74 14.02
CA PHE A 250 -11.73 -0.85 13.75
C PHE A 250 -11.27 0.34 12.91
N CYS A 251 -11.91 0.54 11.76
CA CYS A 251 -11.97 1.84 11.13
C CYS A 251 -13.22 2.59 11.60
N TRP A 252 -13.33 3.85 11.17
CA TRP A 252 -14.52 4.65 11.40
C TRP A 252 -14.82 5.49 10.17
N HIS A 253 -15.76 5.05 9.34
CA HIS A 253 -16.33 5.93 8.31
C HIS A 253 -17.21 6.99 9.00
N TRP A 254 -16.55 8.03 9.50
CA TRP A 254 -17.19 9.07 10.28
C TRP A 254 -18.15 9.88 9.42
N ASN A 255 -19.44 9.64 9.57
CA ASN A 255 -20.47 10.38 8.85
C ASN A 255 -20.57 11.79 9.44
N ALA A 256 -20.36 12.82 8.62
CA ALA A 256 -20.24 14.20 9.10
C ALA A 256 -21.39 14.58 10.06
N PRO A 257 -21.12 15.27 11.18
CA PRO A 257 -22.11 15.53 12.21
C PRO A 257 -23.28 16.40 11.71
N VAL A 258 -23.00 17.31 10.77
CA VAL A 258 -23.91 18.25 10.12
C VAL A 258 -23.43 18.51 8.69
N GLY A 259 -24.22 19.26 7.91
CA GLY A 259 -23.85 19.65 6.53
C GLY A 259 -24.17 18.59 5.48
N LEU A 260 -24.84 17.50 5.86
CA LEU A 260 -25.26 16.43 4.94
C LEU A 260 -26.22 16.98 3.88
N TYR A 261 -25.88 16.80 2.61
CA TYR A 261 -26.74 17.24 1.52
C TYR A 261 -28.06 16.46 1.46
N ASN A 262 -27.98 15.15 1.74
CA ASN A 262 -29.10 14.24 1.81
C ASN A 262 -30.05 14.33 0.59
N THR A 263 -29.45 14.24 -0.61
CA THR A 263 -30.20 14.16 -1.88
C THR A 263 -30.25 12.71 -2.38
N ALA A 264 -30.95 12.46 -3.49
CA ALA A 264 -31.00 11.13 -4.09
C ALA A 264 -29.60 10.67 -4.58
N GLU A 265 -28.81 11.61 -5.09
CA GLU A 265 -27.46 11.36 -5.60
C GLU A 265 -26.40 11.36 -4.49
N ARG A 266 -26.66 12.06 -3.38
CA ARG A 266 -25.77 12.21 -2.22
C ARG A 266 -26.56 11.96 -0.93
N PRO A 267 -26.96 10.70 -0.71
CA PRO A 267 -27.82 10.34 0.42
C PRO A 267 -27.10 10.49 1.75
N TRP A 268 -27.84 10.71 2.84
CA TRP A 268 -27.26 10.94 4.19
C TRP A 268 -26.28 9.83 4.64
N TYR A 269 -26.45 8.58 4.18
CA TYR A 269 -25.58 7.45 4.52
C TYR A 269 -24.22 7.47 3.81
N SER A 270 -24.03 8.39 2.86
CA SER A 270 -22.75 8.65 2.19
C SER A 270 -21.98 9.82 2.83
N GLY A 271 -22.48 10.35 3.96
CA GLY A 271 -22.04 11.59 4.60
C GLY A 271 -20.61 11.62 5.15
N PHE A 272 -19.88 10.52 5.07
CA PHE A 272 -18.44 10.50 5.32
C PHE A 272 -17.64 11.03 4.12
N TYR A 273 -18.18 10.97 2.90
CA TYR A 273 -17.56 11.55 1.72
C TYR A 273 -17.64 13.07 1.69
N THR A 274 -16.55 13.71 1.27
CA THR A 274 -16.47 15.14 0.94
C THR A 274 -17.56 15.54 -0.06
N ASP A 275 -17.91 14.66 -1.01
CA ASP A 275 -18.94 14.96 -2.01
C ASP A 275 -20.38 14.97 -1.44
N ALA A 276 -20.58 14.43 -0.23
CA ALA A 276 -21.90 14.26 0.39
C ALA A 276 -22.21 15.27 1.52
N THR A 277 -21.27 16.16 1.82
CA THR A 277 -21.41 17.14 2.91
C THR A 277 -20.71 18.45 2.60
N ASP A 278 -21.24 19.58 3.09
CA ASP A 278 -20.52 20.87 3.12
C ASP A 278 -19.74 21.09 4.43
N PHE A 279 -19.66 20.08 5.30
CA PHE A 279 -18.90 20.16 6.54
C PHE A 279 -17.43 20.53 6.27
N ASN A 280 -16.97 21.58 6.94
CA ASN A 280 -15.64 22.14 6.75
C ASN A 280 -14.85 22.03 8.06
N VAL A 281 -13.86 21.13 8.10
CA VAL A 281 -13.07 20.88 9.31
C VAL A 281 -12.25 22.11 9.70
N ALA A 282 -11.72 22.88 8.75
CA ALA A 282 -10.97 24.09 9.06
C ALA A 282 -11.82 25.13 9.82
N THR A 283 -13.05 25.36 9.36
CA THR A 283 -14.00 26.27 10.04
C THR A 283 -14.38 25.72 11.42
N ALA A 284 -14.61 24.40 11.52
CA ALA A 284 -14.97 23.78 12.79
C ALA A 284 -13.84 23.92 13.83
N LEU A 285 -12.57 23.74 13.42
CA LEU A 285 -11.40 23.80 14.30
C LEU A 285 -10.90 25.22 14.60
N ALA A 286 -11.30 26.23 13.80
CA ALA A 286 -10.87 27.61 14.00
C ALA A 286 -11.36 28.25 15.32
N ASP A 287 -12.44 27.73 15.91
CA ASP A 287 -12.99 28.19 17.20
C ASP A 287 -13.60 27.02 17.97
N THR A 288 -12.92 26.55 19.02
CA THR A 288 -13.36 25.39 19.80
C THR A 288 -14.66 25.62 20.60
N THR A 289 -15.22 26.83 20.59
CA THR A 289 -16.51 27.15 21.23
C THR A 289 -17.69 27.11 20.27
N ASN A 290 -17.44 26.92 18.96
CA ASN A 290 -18.50 26.92 17.97
C ASN A 290 -19.32 25.60 17.97
N ALA A 291 -20.50 25.64 17.35
CA ALA A 291 -21.41 24.51 17.30
C ALA A 291 -20.84 23.30 16.53
N ASN A 292 -20.09 23.53 15.45
CA ASN A 292 -19.49 22.45 14.66
C ASN A 292 -18.42 21.69 15.46
N TYR A 293 -17.56 22.41 16.20
CA TYR A 293 -16.60 21.80 17.12
C TYR A 293 -17.30 21.00 18.22
N THR A 294 -18.36 21.57 18.80
CA THR A 294 -19.17 20.88 19.82
C THR A 294 -19.71 19.54 19.29
N LEU A 295 -20.12 19.49 18.02
CA LEU A 295 -20.61 18.27 17.38
C LEU A 295 -19.50 17.28 17.02
N ILE A 296 -18.29 17.74 16.67
CA ILE A 296 -17.10 16.89 16.54
C ILE A 296 -16.87 16.15 17.88
N ILE A 297 -16.85 16.89 18.99
CA ILE A 297 -16.66 16.29 20.32
C ILE A 297 -17.81 15.35 20.69
N ARG A 298 -19.07 15.70 20.38
CA ARG A 298 -20.23 14.80 20.57
C ARG A 298 -20.01 13.45 19.88
N ASP A 299 -19.59 13.48 18.62
CA ASP A 299 -19.41 12.26 17.84
C ASP A 299 -18.26 11.41 18.39
N ILE A 300 -17.12 12.04 18.75
CA ILE A 300 -16.01 11.34 19.40
C ILE A 300 -16.45 10.73 20.74
N ASP A 301 -17.22 11.46 21.55
CA ASP A 301 -17.74 10.98 22.83
C ASP A 301 -18.72 9.82 22.64
N ALA A 302 -19.51 9.81 21.56
CA ALA A 302 -20.38 8.68 21.22
C ALA A 302 -19.56 7.43 20.83
N ILE A 303 -18.49 7.60 20.06
CA ILE A 303 -17.56 6.51 19.74
C ILE A 303 -16.81 6.03 20.98
N ALA A 304 -16.45 6.93 21.90
CA ALA A 304 -15.79 6.60 23.16
C ALA A 304 -16.64 5.65 24.02
N VAL A 305 -17.97 5.75 23.98
CA VAL A 305 -18.87 4.80 24.67
C VAL A 305 -18.65 3.39 24.15
N GLU A 306 -18.57 3.21 22.83
CA GLU A 306 -18.41 1.90 22.21
C GLU A 306 -17.01 1.32 22.41
N LEU A 307 -15.97 2.15 22.34
CA LEU A 307 -14.60 1.75 22.64
C LEU A 307 -14.43 1.37 24.12
N LYS A 308 -15.09 2.06 25.05
CA LYS A 308 -15.14 1.68 26.47
C LYS A 308 -15.83 0.33 26.69
N ARG A 309 -16.87 0.01 25.93
CA ARG A 309 -17.49 -1.33 25.99
C ARG A 309 -16.51 -2.44 25.59
N LEU A 310 -15.62 -2.17 24.64
CA LEU A 310 -14.54 -3.10 24.26
C LEU A 310 -13.45 -3.18 25.35
N GLU A 311 -13.08 -2.05 25.93
CA GLU A 311 -12.11 -1.98 27.04
C GLU A 311 -12.62 -2.75 28.27
N ASP A 312 -13.87 -2.52 28.69
CA ASP A 312 -14.53 -3.22 29.79
C ASP A 312 -14.62 -4.74 29.55
N ALA A 313 -14.68 -5.16 28.27
CA ALA A 313 -14.66 -6.55 27.85
C ALA A 313 -13.24 -7.13 27.70
N GLY A 314 -12.19 -6.34 27.96
CA GLY A 314 -10.79 -6.75 27.84
C GLY A 314 -10.32 -6.95 26.40
N VAL A 315 -10.97 -6.32 25.42
CA VAL A 315 -10.67 -6.45 23.99
C VAL A 315 -9.72 -5.34 23.55
N PRO A 316 -8.44 -5.63 23.25
CA PRO A 316 -7.55 -4.65 22.63
C PRO A 316 -7.90 -4.44 21.17
N VAL A 317 -7.70 -3.21 20.68
CA VAL A 317 -8.19 -2.75 19.38
C VAL A 317 -7.06 -2.10 18.58
N LEU A 318 -6.86 -2.57 17.35
CA LEU A 318 -6.16 -1.79 16.32
C LEU A 318 -7.13 -0.70 15.84
N PHE A 319 -6.96 0.53 16.32
CA PHE A 319 -7.87 1.62 16.04
C PHE A 319 -7.32 2.54 14.96
N ARG A 320 -8.03 2.61 13.83
CA ARG A 320 -7.63 3.32 12.62
C ARG A 320 -8.66 4.41 12.25
N PRO A 321 -8.76 5.50 13.02
CA PRO A 321 -9.66 6.61 12.69
C PRO A 321 -9.06 7.47 11.58
N LEU A 322 -9.90 8.29 10.94
CA LEU A 322 -9.48 9.29 9.94
C LEU A 322 -8.67 8.67 8.79
N HIS A 323 -9.03 7.47 8.35
CA HIS A 323 -8.31 6.74 7.30
C HIS A 323 -8.36 7.44 5.95
N GLU A 324 -7.37 7.15 5.09
CA GLU A 324 -7.23 7.67 3.73
C GLU A 324 -7.29 9.22 3.63
N ALA A 325 -6.82 9.90 4.67
CA ALA A 325 -6.95 11.37 4.77
C ALA A 325 -6.32 12.09 3.56
N GLU A 326 -5.16 11.63 3.09
CA GLU A 326 -4.43 12.23 1.96
C GLU A 326 -5.21 12.21 0.64
N GLY A 327 -6.16 11.27 0.49
CA GLY A 327 -7.03 11.14 -0.68
C GLY A 327 -8.07 12.26 -0.80
N LYS A 328 -8.39 12.95 0.31
CA LYS A 328 -9.35 14.07 0.39
C LYS A 328 -10.81 13.75 0.01
N TRP A 329 -11.11 12.49 -0.34
CA TRP A 329 -12.47 12.06 -0.63
C TRP A 329 -13.34 11.92 0.63
N PHE A 330 -12.73 11.87 1.82
CA PHE A 330 -13.44 11.97 3.09
C PHE A 330 -13.30 13.37 3.71
N TRP A 331 -14.35 13.81 4.43
CA TRP A 331 -14.43 15.20 4.90
C TRP A 331 -13.29 15.59 5.84
N TRP A 332 -12.72 14.64 6.59
CA TRP A 332 -11.59 14.91 7.50
C TRP A 332 -10.29 15.26 6.77
N GLY A 333 -10.14 14.83 5.52
CA GLY A 333 -9.02 15.18 4.65
C GLY A 333 -9.28 16.38 3.73
N ALA A 334 -10.53 16.83 3.62
CA ALA A 334 -10.95 17.76 2.56
C ALA A 334 -10.26 19.15 2.61
N GLN A 335 -9.86 19.62 3.79
CA GLN A 335 -9.20 20.92 3.96
C GLN A 335 -7.66 20.84 4.03
N GLY A 336 -7.09 19.66 3.81
CA GLY A 336 -5.64 19.45 3.72
C GLY A 336 -4.98 18.99 5.02
N PRO A 337 -3.66 18.72 4.96
CA PRO A 337 -2.93 17.97 5.97
C PRO A 337 -2.92 18.62 7.35
N GLU A 338 -2.83 19.96 7.42
CA GLU A 338 -2.79 20.69 8.70
C GLU A 338 -4.02 20.39 9.56
N TYR A 339 -5.22 20.46 8.99
CA TYR A 339 -6.46 20.25 9.73
C TYR A 339 -6.73 18.77 10.02
N ALA A 340 -6.29 17.87 9.13
CA ALA A 340 -6.37 16.43 9.38
C ALA A 340 -5.52 16.04 10.62
N LYS A 341 -4.30 16.58 10.73
CA LYS A 341 -3.43 16.37 11.90
C LYS A 341 -4.00 16.97 13.18
N GLN A 342 -4.54 18.20 13.12
CA GLN A 342 -5.22 18.79 14.28
C GLN A 342 -6.42 17.95 14.73
N LEU A 343 -7.21 17.40 13.80
CA LEU A 343 -8.33 16.53 14.13
C LEU A 343 -7.85 15.19 14.73
N TRP A 344 -6.77 14.61 14.21
CA TRP A 344 -6.12 13.42 14.78
C TRP A 344 -5.73 13.66 16.24
N ASP A 345 -5.06 14.77 16.54
CA ASP A 345 -4.65 15.13 17.90
C ASP A 345 -5.85 15.29 18.84
N ILE A 346 -6.96 15.85 18.36
CA ILE A 346 -8.21 15.97 19.12
C ILE A 346 -8.82 14.59 19.41
N VAL A 347 -8.85 13.70 18.42
CA VAL A 347 -9.35 12.32 18.61
C VAL A 347 -8.47 11.57 19.60
N TYR A 348 -7.13 11.69 19.49
CA TYR A 348 -6.17 11.10 20.43
C TYR A 348 -6.35 11.63 21.84
N GLU A 349 -6.34 12.96 22.03
CA GLU A 349 -6.51 13.59 23.34
C GLU A 349 -7.83 13.17 23.97
N ARG A 350 -8.92 13.22 23.19
CA ARG A 350 -10.25 12.96 23.72
C ARG A 350 -10.43 11.50 24.11
N LEU A 351 -9.98 10.55 23.29
CA LEU A 351 -10.15 9.12 23.59
C LEU A 351 -9.15 8.62 24.63
N THR A 352 -7.85 8.92 24.46
CA THR A 352 -6.81 8.39 25.35
C THR A 352 -6.71 9.18 26.65
N ASN A 353 -6.66 10.52 26.61
CA ASN A 353 -6.41 11.31 27.82
C ASN A 353 -7.69 11.68 28.58
N HIS A 354 -8.71 12.19 27.86
CA HIS A 354 -9.96 12.61 28.51
C HIS A 354 -10.83 11.42 28.92
N HIS A 355 -11.07 10.47 28.01
CA HIS A 355 -11.88 9.29 28.31
C HIS A 355 -11.12 8.18 29.02
N GLY A 356 -9.77 8.19 28.96
CA GLY A 356 -8.94 7.22 29.64
C GLY A 356 -8.95 5.83 29.00
N ILE A 357 -9.17 5.75 27.69
CA ILE A 357 -9.30 4.48 26.96
C ILE A 357 -7.88 3.98 26.61
N ASN A 358 -7.49 2.87 27.20
CA ASN A 358 -6.13 2.34 27.20
C ASN A 358 -5.97 1.02 26.43
N ASN A 359 -7.04 0.48 25.87
CA ASN A 359 -7.02 -0.74 25.05
C ASN A 359 -6.73 -0.48 23.56
N LEU A 360 -6.37 0.75 23.17
CA LEU A 360 -6.17 1.14 21.76
C LEU A 360 -4.69 1.10 21.34
N ILE A 361 -4.45 0.55 20.15
CA ILE A 361 -3.22 0.70 19.37
C ILE A 361 -3.55 1.58 18.15
N TRP A 362 -2.92 2.75 18.06
CA TRP A 362 -3.24 3.81 17.10
C TRP A 362 -2.60 3.57 15.73
N VAL A 363 -3.44 3.40 14.71
CA VAL A 363 -3.02 3.08 13.34
C VAL A 363 -3.26 4.29 12.43
N TRP A 364 -2.19 4.89 11.91
CA TRP A 364 -2.25 6.00 10.96
C TRP A 364 -2.27 5.50 9.51
N ASN A 365 -3.10 6.09 8.66
CA ASN A 365 -3.30 5.62 7.28
C ASN A 365 -3.09 6.75 6.24
N SER A 366 -1.83 6.97 5.88
CA SER A 366 -1.38 7.84 4.79
C SER A 366 0.13 7.66 4.64
N VAL A 367 0.61 7.66 3.39
CA VAL A 367 2.05 7.54 3.09
C VAL A 367 2.74 8.90 2.97
N ALA A 368 1.97 9.97 2.77
CA ALA A 368 2.49 11.31 2.56
C ALA A 368 3.00 11.95 3.86
N GLU A 369 4.27 12.38 3.85
CA GLU A 369 4.97 12.97 5.01
C GLU A 369 4.25 14.21 5.57
N ASP A 370 3.69 15.06 4.72
CA ASP A 370 3.00 16.28 5.15
C ASP A 370 1.71 15.99 5.94
N TRP A 371 1.13 14.80 5.80
CA TRP A 371 -0.06 14.34 6.50
C TRP A 371 0.23 13.63 7.82
N TYR A 372 1.47 13.18 8.05
CA TYR A 372 1.81 12.39 9.23
C TYR A 372 1.65 13.21 10.54
N PRO A 373 0.81 12.78 11.50
CA PRO A 373 0.57 13.53 12.75
C PRO A 373 1.77 13.50 13.70
N GLY A 374 2.64 12.50 13.59
CA GLY A 374 3.89 12.40 14.33
C GLY A 374 3.98 11.20 15.27
N ASP A 375 5.21 10.89 15.68
CA ASP A 375 5.56 9.65 16.40
C ASP A 375 4.89 9.50 17.77
N ALA A 376 4.49 10.62 18.40
CA ALA A 376 3.95 10.66 19.76
C ALA A 376 2.52 10.12 19.87
N THR A 377 1.81 9.98 18.75
CA THR A 377 0.38 9.60 18.73
C THR A 377 0.08 8.42 17.82
N VAL A 378 1.10 7.82 17.20
CA VAL A 378 0.96 6.73 16.22
C VAL A 378 1.78 5.51 16.62
N ASP A 379 1.13 4.35 16.72
CA ASP A 379 1.77 3.06 17.00
C ASP A 379 2.19 2.32 15.73
N VAL A 380 1.31 2.35 14.72
CA VAL A 380 1.43 1.60 13.46
C VAL A 380 1.17 2.55 12.29
N LEU A 381 1.98 2.44 11.25
CA LEU A 381 1.72 3.10 9.97
C LEU A 381 1.05 2.11 9.01
N SER A 382 0.14 2.60 8.18
CA SER A 382 -0.58 1.74 7.25
C SER A 382 -0.88 2.40 5.92
N ALA A 383 -1.21 1.56 4.93
CA ALA A 383 -1.73 1.96 3.64
C ALA A 383 -2.94 1.11 3.26
N ASP A 384 -3.82 1.71 2.47
CA ASP A 384 -4.95 1.03 1.83
C ASP A 384 -4.64 0.94 0.32
N VAL A 385 -4.57 -0.28 -0.21
CA VAL A 385 -4.03 -0.56 -1.54
C VAL A 385 -4.98 -1.45 -2.35
N TYR A 386 -5.62 -0.84 -3.34
CA TYR A 386 -6.58 -1.48 -4.23
C TYR A 386 -5.96 -1.77 -5.60
N ALA A 387 -5.01 -2.71 -5.63
CA ALA A 387 -4.36 -3.21 -6.84
C ALA A 387 -4.66 -4.70 -7.06
N GLN A 388 -5.05 -5.07 -8.29
CA GLN A 388 -5.24 -6.47 -8.69
C GLN A 388 -3.90 -7.21 -8.83
N GLY A 389 -3.94 -8.55 -8.77
CA GLY A 389 -2.80 -9.42 -9.08
C GLY A 389 -2.04 -9.96 -7.86
N ASN A 390 -2.54 -9.73 -6.64
CA ASN A 390 -2.00 -10.33 -5.40
C ASN A 390 -0.51 -10.01 -5.16
N GLY A 391 -0.05 -8.84 -5.61
CA GLY A 391 1.33 -8.37 -5.48
C GLY A 391 1.73 -7.99 -4.05
N PRO A 392 3.03 -7.74 -3.80
CA PRO A 392 3.56 -7.47 -2.46
C PRO A 392 3.36 -6.03 -1.98
N MET A 393 2.92 -5.12 -2.86
CA MET A 393 2.71 -3.69 -2.56
C MET A 393 3.97 -3.01 -1.98
N SER A 394 5.15 -3.44 -2.43
CA SER A 394 6.45 -3.08 -1.83
C SER A 394 6.75 -1.59 -1.87
N SER A 395 6.26 -0.85 -2.88
CA SER A 395 6.42 0.60 -2.96
C SER A 395 5.80 1.31 -1.75
N TYR A 396 4.54 1.00 -1.41
CA TYR A 396 3.86 1.55 -0.24
C TYR A 396 4.55 1.13 1.06
N TYR A 397 4.97 -0.14 1.14
CA TYR A 397 5.70 -0.64 2.31
C TYR A 397 6.97 0.16 2.57
N ASN A 398 7.80 0.37 1.54
CA ASN A 398 9.05 1.11 1.66
C ASN A 398 8.84 2.58 2.03
N GLN A 399 7.86 3.25 1.42
CA GLN A 399 7.51 4.63 1.77
C GLN A 399 7.14 4.77 3.25
N LEU A 400 6.41 3.80 3.80
CA LEU A 400 6.03 3.81 5.20
C LEU A 400 7.18 3.43 6.15
N VAL A 401 8.08 2.54 5.75
CA VAL A 401 9.32 2.29 6.50
C VAL A 401 10.14 3.57 6.60
N ASP A 402 10.29 4.30 5.50
CA ASP A 402 11.02 5.57 5.48
C ASP A 402 10.31 6.64 6.32
N LEU A 403 8.98 6.78 6.19
CA LEU A 403 8.18 7.72 6.97
C LEU A 403 8.32 7.50 8.48
N GLY A 404 8.28 6.24 8.92
CA GLY A 404 8.42 5.87 10.32
C GLY A 404 9.87 5.73 10.80
N ASN A 405 10.86 6.01 9.95
CA ASN A 405 12.28 5.74 10.19
C ASN A 405 12.55 4.31 10.71
N ASP A 406 11.79 3.33 10.22
CA ASP A 406 11.79 1.92 10.64
C ASP A 406 11.50 1.71 12.16
N GLN A 407 10.92 2.70 12.83
CA GLN A 407 10.55 2.65 14.25
C GLN A 407 9.10 2.26 14.50
N LYS A 408 8.28 2.15 13.45
CA LYS A 408 6.86 1.80 13.51
C LYS A 408 6.60 0.49 12.79
N LEU A 409 5.63 -0.28 13.29
CA LEU A 409 5.08 -1.40 12.53
C LEU A 409 4.38 -0.86 11.27
N ILE A 410 4.43 -1.61 10.18
CA ILE A 410 3.84 -1.22 8.89
C ILE A 410 2.77 -2.24 8.48
N ALA A 411 1.55 -1.81 8.14
CA ALA A 411 0.42 -2.70 7.88
C ALA A 411 -0.38 -2.37 6.60
N ALA A 412 -0.89 -3.41 5.92
CA ALA A 412 -1.78 -3.25 4.77
C ALA A 412 -3.23 -3.34 5.27
N THR A 413 -3.77 -2.20 5.70
CA THR A 413 -5.03 -2.15 6.46
C THR A 413 -6.26 -2.31 5.60
N GLU A 414 -6.22 -1.77 4.39
CA GLU A 414 -7.10 -1.91 3.22
C GLU A 414 -6.43 -2.72 2.10
N VAL A 415 -6.89 -3.89 1.66
CA VAL A 415 -6.43 -4.44 0.36
C VAL A 415 -7.55 -4.96 -0.51
N GLY A 416 -7.42 -4.74 -1.82
CA GLY A 416 -8.29 -5.38 -2.82
C GLY A 416 -7.90 -6.84 -3.04
N SER A 417 -6.61 -7.11 -3.28
CA SER A 417 -6.08 -8.47 -3.46
C SER A 417 -5.20 -8.86 -2.27
N ALA A 418 -5.44 -10.04 -1.68
CA ALA A 418 -4.58 -10.59 -0.64
C ALA A 418 -3.16 -10.85 -1.21
N PRO A 419 -2.07 -10.43 -0.54
CA PRO A 419 -0.72 -10.56 -1.09
C PRO A 419 -0.20 -11.99 -1.06
N LEU A 420 0.44 -12.44 -2.14
CA LEU A 420 1.09 -13.75 -2.20
C LEU A 420 2.34 -13.80 -1.29
N PRO A 421 2.46 -14.77 -0.37
CA PRO A 421 3.55 -14.84 0.60
C PRO A 421 4.95 -14.94 0.00
N ASP A 422 5.11 -15.68 -1.10
CA ASP A 422 6.40 -15.78 -1.78
C ASP A 422 6.85 -14.44 -2.35
N LEU A 423 5.91 -13.62 -2.86
CA LEU A 423 6.22 -12.26 -3.30
C LEU A 423 6.56 -11.35 -2.12
N LEU A 424 5.84 -11.47 -0.99
CA LEU A 424 6.16 -10.71 0.23
C LEU A 424 7.59 -10.98 0.71
N LYS A 425 7.97 -12.25 0.79
CA LYS A 425 9.32 -12.67 1.20
C LYS A 425 10.38 -12.21 0.20
N LEU A 426 10.09 -12.33 -1.09
CA LEU A 426 11.04 -12.00 -2.16
C LEU A 426 11.31 -10.50 -2.24
N TYR A 427 10.29 -9.66 -2.02
CA TYR A 427 10.41 -8.20 -2.00
C TYR A 427 10.75 -7.63 -0.62
N GLU A 428 10.92 -8.50 0.39
CA GLU A 428 11.10 -8.11 1.80
C GLU A 428 10.06 -7.06 2.24
N ALA A 429 8.83 -7.24 1.76
CA ALA A 429 7.67 -6.43 2.11
C ALA A 429 7.04 -7.01 3.37
N HIS A 430 7.64 -6.70 4.52
CA HIS A 430 7.25 -7.29 5.80
C HIS A 430 6.03 -6.59 6.42
N TRP A 431 4.92 -6.53 5.68
CA TRP A 431 3.64 -6.07 6.23
C TRP A 431 3.28 -6.89 7.48
N SER A 432 2.91 -6.20 8.56
CA SER A 432 2.53 -6.83 9.83
C SER A 432 1.26 -7.66 9.69
N TRP A 433 0.27 -7.13 8.95
CA TRP A 433 -0.93 -7.84 8.54
C TRP A 433 -1.43 -7.32 7.20
N PHE A 434 -2.31 -8.09 6.57
CA PHE A 434 -3.19 -7.61 5.50
C PHE A 434 -4.64 -7.72 5.96
N CYS A 435 -5.55 -6.89 5.43
CA CYS A 435 -6.98 -7.05 5.63
C CYS A 435 -7.73 -6.80 4.32
N VAL A 436 -8.28 -7.87 3.71
CA VAL A 436 -9.02 -7.75 2.45
C VAL A 436 -10.36 -7.06 2.72
N TRP A 437 -10.74 -6.13 1.85
CA TRP A 437 -12.06 -5.49 1.95
C TRP A 437 -13.20 -6.49 1.67
N ASN A 438 -14.43 -6.07 1.95
CA ASN A 438 -15.62 -6.88 1.72
C ASN A 438 -15.94 -7.01 0.21
N ALA A 439 -17.12 -7.51 -0.16
CA ALA A 439 -17.50 -7.62 -1.57
C ALA A 439 -17.42 -6.27 -2.32
N PRO A 440 -16.94 -6.27 -3.58
CA PRO A 440 -16.64 -7.45 -4.40
C PRO A 440 -15.25 -8.03 -4.20
N PHE A 441 -14.35 -7.38 -3.45
CA PHE A 441 -12.92 -7.69 -3.49
C PHE A 441 -12.59 -9.12 -3.07
N ILE A 442 -13.06 -9.57 -1.91
CA ILE A 442 -12.76 -10.92 -1.41
C ILE A 442 -13.39 -12.05 -2.25
N ASN A 443 -14.55 -11.81 -2.86
CA ASN A 443 -15.34 -12.85 -3.54
C ASN A 443 -15.35 -12.74 -5.08
N ASP A 444 -14.63 -11.78 -5.64
CA ASP A 444 -14.41 -11.64 -7.08
C ASP A 444 -13.08 -12.32 -7.48
N PRO A 445 -13.12 -13.35 -8.36
CA PRO A 445 -11.93 -14.04 -8.82
C PRO A 445 -10.89 -13.18 -9.56
N GLU A 446 -11.27 -12.00 -10.08
CA GLU A 446 -10.32 -11.04 -10.67
C GLU A 446 -9.42 -10.39 -9.60
N TRP A 447 -9.92 -10.28 -8.37
CA TRP A 447 -9.18 -9.75 -7.22
C TRP A 447 -8.54 -10.88 -6.40
N ASN A 448 -9.31 -11.92 -6.09
CA ASN A 448 -8.90 -13.04 -5.26
C ASN A 448 -9.46 -14.35 -5.80
N SER A 449 -8.69 -15.02 -6.66
CA SER A 449 -9.07 -16.36 -7.12
C SER A 449 -9.07 -17.36 -5.95
N PRO A 450 -9.97 -18.37 -5.94
CA PRO A 450 -9.96 -19.41 -4.90
C PRO A 450 -8.62 -20.12 -4.76
N ALA A 451 -7.87 -20.30 -5.86
CA ALA A 451 -6.54 -20.91 -5.84
C ALA A 451 -5.49 -20.03 -5.14
N ASN A 452 -5.56 -18.71 -5.33
CA ASN A 452 -4.69 -17.78 -4.61
C ASN A 452 -5.06 -17.73 -3.12
N LEU A 453 -6.35 -17.69 -2.78
CA LEU A 453 -6.77 -17.73 -1.38
C LEU A 453 -6.31 -19.02 -0.68
N GLU A 454 -6.46 -20.18 -1.32
CA GLU A 454 -5.97 -21.46 -0.79
C GLU A 454 -4.45 -21.43 -0.58
N THR A 455 -3.72 -20.87 -1.54
CA THR A 455 -2.26 -20.71 -1.45
C THR A 455 -1.87 -19.80 -0.29
N ILE A 456 -2.54 -18.66 -0.13
CA ILE A 456 -2.21 -17.64 0.87
C ILE A 456 -2.51 -18.16 2.27
N TYR A 457 -3.74 -18.63 2.53
CA TYR A 457 -4.18 -19.00 3.88
C TYR A 457 -3.57 -20.29 4.42
N ASN A 458 -3.04 -21.17 3.55
CA ASN A 458 -2.33 -22.38 3.97
C ASN A 458 -0.79 -22.24 3.94
N HIS A 459 -0.27 -21.04 3.66
CA HIS A 459 1.17 -20.82 3.61
C HIS A 459 1.74 -20.56 5.01
N GLU A 460 2.86 -21.20 5.36
CA GLU A 460 3.49 -21.09 6.69
C GLU A 460 3.88 -19.66 7.12
N TYR A 461 3.97 -18.72 6.18
CA TYR A 461 4.27 -17.31 6.43
C TYR A 461 3.05 -16.50 6.90
N VAL A 462 1.84 -17.01 6.64
CA VAL A 462 0.57 -16.33 6.92
C VAL A 462 -0.03 -16.94 8.18
N LEU A 463 -0.22 -16.12 9.21
CA LEU A 463 -0.84 -16.56 10.46
C LEU A 463 -2.37 -16.43 10.34
N THR A 464 -3.04 -17.54 10.59
CA THR A 464 -4.50 -17.67 10.69
C THR A 464 -4.95 -17.78 12.15
N LEU A 465 -6.25 -17.75 12.41
CA LEU A 465 -6.80 -17.73 13.78
C LEU A 465 -6.26 -18.87 14.66
N ASP A 466 -6.13 -20.09 14.12
CA ASP A 466 -5.61 -21.25 14.84
C ASP A 466 -4.11 -21.14 15.13
N GLU A 467 -3.35 -20.38 14.35
CA GLU A 467 -1.90 -20.23 14.50
C GLU A 467 -1.52 -19.13 15.50
N ILE A 468 -2.49 -18.34 15.96
CA ILE A 468 -2.28 -17.31 16.99
C ILE A 468 -2.94 -17.68 18.33
N GLU A 469 -3.46 -18.90 18.49
CA GLU A 469 -4.11 -19.32 19.73
C GLU A 469 -3.19 -19.11 20.96
N GLY A 470 -3.73 -18.53 22.03
CA GLY A 470 -2.99 -18.29 23.28
C GLY A 470 -2.11 -17.03 23.29
N TRP A 471 -2.10 -16.22 22.21
CA TRP A 471 -1.24 -15.02 22.13
C TRP A 471 -1.39 -14.05 23.32
N ARG A 472 -2.59 -13.93 23.88
CA ARG A 472 -2.83 -13.05 25.03
C ARG A 472 -1.99 -13.40 26.26
N GLU A 473 -1.70 -14.68 26.47
CA GLU A 473 -0.90 -15.16 27.60
C GLU A 473 0.58 -15.19 27.24
N GLU A 474 0.92 -15.54 26.00
CA GLU A 474 2.30 -15.63 25.52
C GLU A 474 3.00 -14.26 25.46
N TYR A 475 2.25 -13.20 25.10
CA TYR A 475 2.81 -11.87 24.85
C TYR A 475 2.46 -10.83 25.93
N ALA A 476 1.83 -11.25 27.03
CA ALA A 476 1.37 -10.42 28.16
C ALA A 476 2.46 -9.54 28.81
#